data_AF-C4IEV8-F1
#
_entry.id   AF-C4IEV8-F1
#
_cell.length_a   1.000
_cell.length_b   1.000
_cell.length_c   1.000
_cell.angle_alpha   90.00
_cell.angle_beta   90.00
_cell.angle_gamma   90.00
#
_symmetry.space_group_name_H-M   'P 1'
#
loop_
_entity.id
_entity.type
_entity.pdbx_description
1 polymer ?
#
loop_
_entity_poly.entity_id
_entity_poly.type
_entity_poly.pdbx_seq_one_letter_code
_entity_poly.pdbx_strand_id
1 'polypeptide(L)'
;MELLSFISNLSSFATIQSWINDQYKEEKAIKNINKLNNIDLEIRKKILETFNEESEAEYMDNFIAEHAFTIKDKGLSVFFSEKEKKEAIDEICKTNYTISKDKVTKVLNEYFYLLNNYLNNNISFETKFIKKCLDQQTDKIIDVIKSSKPKENIFNDKKYSSIIISKCNAMNTLMINSKFNTDLLLKPFAADYLTANDFESVLLKLDNLLRNFHIKFLNDNAKKSSNESLEALYNFVSVQTLGSMINLTNLYNNKIKYIITCIRHYEYKDKEFYMSLGALGLFNNDMDKSIYVCVMENLIIFFDEAFKELKKSWGNINYKKNEDNTIKEMNRSLYYKVKWYFTKDTKKILKKIYENNKILDTELAEYSGSDVMSIRKLLYSCTQVFLRYNYADDKSTYVFIDHDYKEVIKEYYNDLFEEE
;
A
#
# COMPACT_ATOMS: atom_id res chain seq x y z
N MET A 1 -7.74 36.49 3.98
CA MET A 1 -8.84 37.42 3.65
C MET A 1 -9.72 36.89 2.50
N GLU A 2 -9.24 35.95 1.68
CA GLU A 2 -10.01 35.36 0.55
C GLU A 2 -11.03 34.27 0.95
N LEU A 3 -10.77 33.47 1.99
CA LEU A 3 -11.67 32.39 2.40
C LEU A 3 -13.02 32.89 2.94
N LEU A 4 -13.02 34.01 3.67
CA LEU A 4 -14.24 34.66 4.18
C LEU A 4 -15.05 35.30 3.05
N SER A 5 -14.39 35.87 2.04
CA SER A 5 -15.03 36.32 0.80
C SER A 5 -15.63 35.15 0.02
N PHE A 6 -14.94 34.00 -0.03
CA PHE A 6 -15.39 32.79 -0.70
C PHE A 6 -16.59 32.14 0.01
N ILE A 7 -16.56 32.05 1.34
CA ILE A 7 -17.67 31.55 2.17
C ILE A 7 -18.88 32.50 2.11
N SER A 8 -18.65 33.82 2.08
CA SER A 8 -19.70 34.83 1.89
C SER A 8 -20.34 34.76 0.50
N ASN A 9 -19.56 34.42 -0.53
CA ASN A 9 -20.08 34.21 -1.89
C ASN A 9 -20.85 32.88 -2.01
N LEU A 10 -20.41 31.82 -1.32
CA LEU A 10 -21.13 30.54 -1.28
C LEU A 10 -22.44 30.62 -0.49
N SER A 11 -22.49 31.37 0.60
CA SER A 11 -23.73 31.56 1.38
C SER A 11 -24.75 32.37 0.59
N SER A 12 -24.32 33.40 -0.14
CA SER A 12 -25.20 34.15 -1.06
C SER A 12 -25.62 33.32 -2.27
N PHE A 13 -24.76 32.44 -2.80
CA PHE A 13 -25.10 31.49 -3.87
C PHE A 13 -26.14 30.44 -3.42
N ALA A 14 -25.95 29.84 -2.24
CA ALA A 14 -26.89 28.91 -1.65
C ALA A 14 -28.24 29.57 -1.31
N THR A 15 -28.23 30.84 -0.92
CA THR A 15 -29.46 31.60 -0.62
C THR A 15 -30.20 31.99 -1.90
N ILE A 16 -29.52 32.41 -2.96
CA ILE A 16 -30.12 32.69 -4.27
C ILE A 16 -30.63 31.40 -4.90
N GLN A 17 -29.89 30.29 -4.79
CA GLN A 17 -30.30 29.00 -5.33
C GLN A 17 -31.46 28.38 -4.53
N SER A 18 -31.49 28.54 -3.20
CA SER A 18 -32.66 28.18 -2.39
C SER A 18 -33.86 29.03 -2.75
N TRP A 19 -33.71 30.36 -2.80
CA TRP A 19 -34.79 31.27 -3.17
C TRP A 19 -35.34 31.01 -4.58
N ILE A 20 -34.47 30.74 -5.57
CA ILE A 20 -34.88 30.33 -6.92
C ILE A 20 -35.56 28.96 -6.89
N ASN A 21 -35.06 27.98 -6.14
CA ASN A 21 -35.69 26.68 -5.99
C ASN A 21 -37.04 26.75 -5.26
N ASP A 22 -37.19 27.67 -4.32
CA ASP A 22 -38.41 27.89 -3.55
C ASP A 22 -39.45 28.61 -4.42
N GLN A 23 -39.05 29.62 -5.22
CA GLN A 23 -39.90 30.18 -6.28
C GLN A 23 -40.29 29.11 -7.31
N TYR A 24 -39.36 28.21 -7.68
CA TYR A 24 -39.63 27.10 -8.58
C TYR A 24 -40.60 26.06 -8.00
N LYS A 25 -40.59 25.87 -6.68
CA LYS A 25 -41.49 24.95 -5.96
C LYS A 25 -42.86 25.58 -5.69
N GLU A 26 -42.92 26.86 -5.32
CA GLU A 26 -44.16 27.58 -5.03
C GLU A 26 -45.01 27.86 -6.29
N GLU A 27 -44.40 28.12 -7.46
CA GLU A 27 -45.16 28.31 -8.70
C GLU A 27 -45.56 26.99 -9.43
N LYS A 28 -44.86 25.86 -9.21
CA LYS A 28 -45.08 24.64 -10.01
C LYS A 28 -46.07 23.61 -9.46
N ALA A 29 -46.36 23.57 -8.17
CA ALA A 29 -46.98 22.36 -7.60
C ALA A 29 -48.43 22.09 -8.06
N ILE A 30 -49.21 23.10 -8.50
CA ILE A 30 -50.66 22.89 -8.75
C ILE A 30 -51.14 23.30 -10.16
N LYS A 31 -50.41 24.15 -10.91
CA LYS A 31 -50.87 24.62 -12.25
C LYS A 31 -50.14 24.04 -13.47
N ASN A 32 -48.93 23.48 -13.34
CA ASN A 32 -48.07 23.15 -14.50
C ASN A 32 -48.12 21.69 -15.00
N ILE A 33 -48.45 20.71 -14.15
CA ILE A 33 -48.49 19.29 -14.58
C ILE A 33 -49.62 19.06 -15.59
N ASN A 34 -50.82 19.62 -15.34
CA ASN A 34 -51.98 19.42 -16.23
C ASN A 34 -51.82 20.10 -17.61
N LYS A 35 -51.02 21.16 -17.74
CA LYS A 35 -50.79 21.85 -19.04
C LYS A 35 -49.61 21.29 -19.83
N LEU A 36 -48.55 20.79 -19.17
CA LEU A 36 -47.47 20.06 -19.85
C LEU A 36 -47.96 18.76 -20.48
N ASN A 37 -48.88 18.05 -19.79
CA ASN A 37 -49.53 16.86 -20.34
C ASN A 37 -50.40 17.19 -21.57
N ASN A 38 -50.93 18.42 -21.70
CA ASN A 38 -51.67 18.83 -22.90
C ASN A 38 -50.77 19.00 -24.13
N ILE A 39 -49.50 19.38 -23.97
CA ILE A 39 -48.54 19.46 -25.09
C ILE A 39 -48.24 18.06 -25.62
N ASP A 40 -48.07 17.07 -24.73
CA ASP A 40 -47.87 15.68 -25.15
C ASP A 40 -49.12 15.13 -25.86
N LEU A 41 -50.33 15.50 -25.42
CA LEU A 41 -51.58 15.15 -26.10
C LEU A 41 -51.74 15.81 -27.48
N GLU A 42 -51.30 17.06 -27.64
CA GLU A 42 -51.30 17.76 -28.93
C GLU A 42 -50.29 17.16 -29.91
N ILE A 43 -49.11 16.78 -29.41
CA ILE A 43 -48.09 16.11 -30.23
C ILE A 43 -48.49 14.70 -30.61
N ARG A 44 -49.15 13.96 -29.72
CA ARG A 44 -49.72 12.65 -30.04
C ARG A 44 -50.73 12.72 -31.18
N LYS A 45 -51.61 13.74 -31.19
CA LYS A 45 -52.49 14.01 -32.34
C LYS A 45 -51.67 14.32 -33.60
N LYS A 46 -50.59 15.09 -33.47
CA LYS A 46 -49.75 15.46 -34.62
C LYS A 46 -48.98 14.29 -35.22
N ILE A 47 -48.55 13.34 -34.38
CA ILE A 47 -47.97 12.07 -34.80
C ILE A 47 -48.98 11.31 -35.65
N LEU A 48 -50.20 11.13 -35.14
CA LEU A 48 -51.27 10.41 -35.86
C LEU A 48 -51.68 11.09 -37.17
N GLU A 49 -51.57 12.42 -37.27
CA GLU A 49 -51.80 13.16 -38.52
C GLU A 49 -50.64 13.07 -39.53
N THR A 50 -49.42 12.77 -39.07
CA THR A 50 -48.19 12.83 -39.90
C THR A 50 -47.75 11.45 -40.37
N PHE A 51 -48.06 10.41 -39.61
CA PHE A 51 -47.72 9.03 -39.90
C PHE A 51 -48.98 8.26 -40.32
N ASN A 52 -48.97 7.69 -41.53
CA ASN A 52 -50.08 6.90 -42.06
C ASN A 52 -50.01 5.43 -41.63
N GLU A 53 -48.83 4.96 -41.22
CA GLU A 53 -48.61 3.61 -40.71
C GLU A 53 -48.66 3.62 -39.17
N GLU A 54 -49.48 2.75 -38.60
CA GLU A 54 -49.74 2.67 -37.16
C GLU A 54 -48.45 2.34 -36.36
N SER A 55 -47.58 1.51 -36.92
CA SER A 55 -46.29 1.15 -36.34
C SER A 55 -45.28 2.32 -36.32
N GLU A 56 -45.27 3.19 -37.35
CA GLU A 56 -44.43 4.40 -37.37
C GLU A 56 -44.92 5.41 -36.33
N ALA A 57 -46.24 5.56 -36.21
CA ALA A 57 -46.88 6.45 -35.25
C ALA A 57 -46.62 6.01 -33.80
N GLU A 58 -46.80 4.72 -33.50
CA GLU A 58 -46.59 4.15 -32.16
C GLU A 58 -45.13 4.27 -31.72
N TYR A 59 -44.18 4.04 -32.63
CA TYR A 59 -42.76 4.20 -32.33
C TYR A 59 -42.40 5.64 -31.96
N MET A 60 -42.93 6.62 -32.71
CA MET A 60 -42.69 8.04 -32.43
C MET A 60 -43.33 8.47 -31.10
N ASP A 61 -44.53 7.99 -30.78
CA ASP A 61 -45.25 8.27 -29.53
C ASP A 61 -44.46 7.72 -28.32
N ASN A 62 -43.98 6.47 -28.41
CA ASN A 62 -43.17 5.84 -27.37
C ASN A 62 -41.82 6.56 -27.18
N PHE A 63 -41.15 6.94 -28.28
CA PHE A 63 -39.90 7.69 -28.20
C PHE A 63 -40.08 9.03 -27.45
N ILE A 64 -41.13 9.79 -27.79
CA ILE A 64 -41.43 11.04 -27.11
C ILE A 64 -41.76 10.77 -25.64
N ALA A 65 -42.52 9.72 -25.32
CA ALA A 65 -42.84 9.39 -23.92
C ALA A 65 -41.59 9.06 -23.09
N GLU A 66 -40.67 8.26 -23.63
CA GLU A 66 -39.43 7.86 -22.95
C GLU A 66 -38.44 9.02 -22.76
N HIS A 67 -38.40 9.95 -23.73
CA HIS A 67 -37.42 11.05 -23.75
C HIS A 67 -38.02 12.39 -23.33
N ALA A 68 -39.33 12.47 -23.10
CA ALA A 68 -40.04 13.70 -22.72
C ALA A 68 -39.43 14.34 -21.48
N PHE A 69 -39.03 13.55 -20.49
CA PHE A 69 -38.39 14.07 -19.29
C PHE A 69 -37.10 14.81 -19.63
N THR A 70 -36.19 14.17 -20.37
CA THR A 70 -34.90 14.74 -20.76
C THR A 70 -35.04 15.93 -21.70
N ILE A 71 -35.98 15.87 -22.65
CA ILE A 71 -36.27 16.97 -23.58
C ILE A 71 -36.84 18.17 -22.82
N LYS A 72 -37.80 17.95 -21.92
CA LYS A 72 -38.37 19.01 -21.08
C LYS A 72 -37.33 19.60 -20.14
N ASP A 73 -36.47 18.76 -19.53
CA ASP A 73 -35.39 19.22 -18.66
C ASP A 73 -34.35 20.07 -19.42
N LYS A 74 -33.97 19.67 -20.64
CA LYS A 74 -33.12 20.47 -21.54
C LYS A 74 -33.77 21.78 -21.95
N GLY A 75 -35.07 21.78 -22.29
CA GLY A 75 -35.80 23.01 -22.60
C GLY A 75 -35.85 24.00 -21.42
N LEU A 76 -35.79 23.50 -20.18
CA LEU A 76 -35.73 24.33 -18.97
C LEU A 76 -34.34 24.94 -18.71
N SER A 77 -33.27 24.45 -19.34
CA SER A 77 -31.89 24.91 -19.15
C SER A 77 -31.33 25.69 -20.36
N VAL A 78 -31.74 25.34 -21.59
CA VAL A 78 -31.29 25.98 -22.83
C VAL A 78 -32.47 26.12 -23.80
N PHE A 79 -32.62 27.30 -24.41
CA PHE A 79 -33.44 27.44 -25.61
C PHE A 79 -32.90 26.49 -26.66
N PHE A 80 -33.65 25.45 -27.06
CA PHE A 80 -33.17 24.43 -28.00
C PHE A 80 -32.45 25.09 -29.18
N SER A 81 -31.12 25.00 -29.18
CA SER A 81 -30.31 25.53 -30.26
C SER A 81 -30.56 24.67 -31.50
N GLU A 82 -30.38 25.25 -32.68
CA GLU A 82 -30.51 24.49 -33.94
C GLU A 82 -29.60 23.25 -33.97
N LYS A 83 -28.49 23.29 -33.23
CA LYS A 83 -27.59 22.14 -33.03
C LYS A 83 -28.24 21.03 -32.21
N GLU A 84 -28.83 21.34 -31.06
CA GLU A 84 -29.47 20.35 -30.17
C GLU A 84 -30.73 19.74 -30.81
N LYS A 85 -31.51 20.55 -31.54
CA LYS A 85 -32.64 20.03 -32.32
C LYS A 85 -32.18 19.01 -33.36
N LYS A 86 -31.09 19.34 -34.07
CA LYS A 86 -30.50 18.47 -35.08
C LYS A 86 -29.94 17.18 -34.48
N GLU A 87 -29.28 17.25 -33.33
CA GLU A 87 -28.78 16.07 -32.62
C GLU A 87 -29.91 15.11 -32.23
N ALA A 88 -31.03 15.63 -31.70
CA ALA A 88 -32.20 14.81 -31.38
C ALA A 88 -32.85 14.18 -32.62
N ILE A 89 -32.96 14.92 -33.73
CA ILE A 89 -33.46 14.38 -35.01
C ILE A 89 -32.53 13.28 -35.54
N ASP A 90 -31.22 13.52 -35.50
CA ASP A 90 -30.21 12.58 -36.00
C ASP A 90 -30.15 11.30 -35.14
N GLU A 91 -30.42 11.38 -33.84
CA GLU A 91 -30.52 10.23 -32.95
C GLU A 91 -31.69 9.31 -33.31
N ILE A 92 -32.89 9.86 -33.53
CA ILE A 92 -34.07 9.09 -33.96
C ILE A 92 -33.87 8.43 -35.32
N CYS A 93 -33.28 9.16 -36.27
CA CYS A 93 -33.06 8.65 -37.62
C CYS A 93 -31.96 7.57 -37.68
N LYS A 94 -31.07 7.50 -36.68
CA LYS A 94 -30.01 6.46 -36.59
C LYS A 94 -30.56 5.12 -36.10
N THR A 95 -31.56 5.14 -35.22
CA THR A 95 -32.11 3.92 -34.60
C THR A 95 -33.18 3.25 -35.47
N ASN A 96 -33.75 3.94 -36.46
CA ASN A 96 -34.77 3.34 -37.33
C ASN A 96 -34.73 3.88 -38.78
N TYR A 97 -34.21 3.08 -39.71
CA TYR A 97 -33.96 3.49 -41.11
C TYR A 97 -35.22 3.57 -41.99
N THR A 98 -36.36 3.04 -41.53
CA THR A 98 -37.61 3.03 -42.29
C THR A 98 -38.39 4.33 -42.17
N ILE A 99 -38.20 5.07 -41.06
CA ILE A 99 -38.94 6.30 -40.79
C ILE A 99 -38.31 7.46 -41.57
N SER A 100 -39.13 8.15 -42.36
CA SER A 100 -38.67 9.34 -43.10
C SER A 100 -38.19 10.45 -42.16
N LYS A 101 -36.92 10.86 -42.32
CA LYS A 101 -36.29 11.97 -41.59
C LYS A 101 -37.09 13.26 -41.67
N ASP A 102 -37.76 13.52 -42.79
CA ASP A 102 -38.58 14.73 -42.98
C ASP A 102 -39.82 14.71 -42.08
N LYS A 103 -40.46 13.54 -41.92
CA LYS A 103 -41.60 13.37 -41.00
C LYS A 103 -41.17 13.55 -39.54
N VAL A 104 -40.06 12.94 -39.15
CA VAL A 104 -39.47 13.07 -37.79
C VAL A 104 -39.12 14.53 -37.49
N THR A 105 -38.45 15.20 -38.43
CA THR A 105 -38.06 16.61 -38.31
C THR A 105 -39.28 17.50 -38.13
N LYS A 106 -40.36 17.25 -38.88
CA LYS A 106 -41.60 18.01 -38.79
C LYS A 106 -42.25 17.90 -37.41
N VAL A 107 -42.38 16.68 -36.88
CA VAL A 107 -43.01 16.44 -35.57
C VAL A 107 -42.15 17.00 -34.42
N LEU A 108 -40.83 16.78 -34.46
CA LEU A 108 -39.94 17.28 -33.42
C LEU A 108 -39.84 18.81 -33.41
N ASN A 109 -39.79 19.45 -34.58
CA ASN A 109 -39.76 20.91 -34.65
C ASN A 109 -41.04 21.53 -34.07
N GLU A 110 -42.20 20.93 -34.33
CA GLU A 110 -43.47 21.35 -33.71
C GLU A 110 -43.43 21.14 -32.19
N TYR A 111 -42.91 20.01 -31.72
CA TYR A 111 -42.74 19.73 -30.30
C TYR A 111 -41.85 20.76 -29.61
N PHE A 112 -40.68 21.06 -30.20
CA PHE A 112 -39.78 22.09 -29.69
C PHE A 112 -40.39 23.49 -29.75
N TYR A 113 -41.20 23.79 -30.76
CA TYR A 113 -41.92 25.06 -30.88
C TYR A 113 -42.95 25.23 -29.75
N LEU A 114 -43.81 24.23 -29.53
CA LEU A 114 -44.81 24.25 -28.46
C LEU A 114 -44.16 24.30 -27.07
N LEU A 115 -43.09 23.53 -26.87
CA LEU A 115 -42.29 23.58 -25.64
C LEU A 115 -41.67 24.97 -25.43
N ASN A 116 -41.00 25.54 -26.45
CA ASN A 116 -40.40 26.87 -26.33
C ASN A 116 -41.42 27.96 -26.01
N ASN A 117 -42.59 27.94 -26.67
CA ASN A 117 -43.67 28.90 -26.40
C ASN A 117 -44.20 28.76 -24.98
N TYR A 118 -44.46 27.54 -24.53
CA TYR A 118 -44.89 27.28 -23.15
C TYR A 118 -43.85 27.75 -22.14
N LEU A 119 -42.57 27.46 -22.39
CA LEU A 119 -41.48 27.83 -21.51
C LEU A 119 -41.21 29.35 -21.50
N ASN A 120 -41.46 30.06 -22.59
CA ASN A 120 -41.35 31.52 -22.65
C ASN A 120 -42.50 32.23 -21.95
N ASN A 121 -43.69 31.64 -21.99
CA ASN A 121 -44.87 32.21 -21.34
C ASN A 121 -44.88 32.00 -19.81
N ASN A 122 -44.11 31.03 -19.29
CA ASN A 122 -44.16 30.65 -17.87
C ASN A 122 -42.83 30.82 -17.12
N ILE A 123 -41.71 31.09 -17.81
CA ILE A 123 -40.40 31.28 -17.15
C ILE A 123 -39.74 32.50 -17.78
N SER A 124 -39.46 33.52 -16.96
CA SER A 124 -38.83 34.76 -17.43
C SER A 124 -37.43 34.48 -17.99
N PHE A 125 -37.03 35.28 -19.00
CA PHE A 125 -35.71 35.17 -19.62
C PHE A 125 -34.59 35.32 -18.59
N GLU A 126 -34.78 36.22 -17.63
CA GLU A 126 -33.88 36.47 -16.51
C GLU A 126 -33.69 35.21 -15.67
N THR A 127 -34.75 34.45 -15.37
CA THR A 127 -34.68 33.22 -14.58
C THR A 127 -33.89 32.13 -15.31
N LYS A 128 -34.10 31.98 -16.63
CA LYS A 128 -33.36 31.03 -17.47
C LYS A 128 -31.87 31.41 -17.57
N PHE A 129 -31.58 32.70 -17.74
CA PHE A 129 -30.22 33.21 -17.82
C PHE A 129 -29.46 33.05 -16.49
N ILE A 130 -30.13 33.35 -15.36
CA ILE A 130 -29.56 33.17 -14.02
C ILE A 130 -29.25 31.70 -13.78
N LYS A 131 -30.17 30.77 -14.07
CA LYS A 131 -29.92 29.32 -13.92
C LYS A 131 -28.71 28.86 -14.76
N LYS A 132 -28.63 29.26 -16.03
CA LYS A 132 -27.49 28.95 -16.90
C LYS A 132 -26.16 29.50 -16.38
N CYS A 133 -26.18 30.73 -15.83
CA CYS A 133 -25.01 31.32 -15.20
C CYS A 133 -24.61 30.58 -13.91
N LEU A 134 -25.59 30.16 -13.09
CA LEU A 134 -25.35 29.37 -11.89
C LEU A 134 -24.76 27.99 -12.24
N ASP A 135 -25.27 27.31 -13.26
CA ASP A 135 -24.77 26.00 -13.70
C ASP A 135 -23.33 26.11 -14.25
N GLN A 136 -23.07 27.10 -15.12
CA GLN A 136 -21.72 27.36 -15.65
C GLN A 136 -20.72 27.78 -14.56
N GLN A 137 -21.17 28.50 -13.53
CA GLN A 137 -20.31 28.83 -12.39
C GLN A 137 -20.13 27.65 -11.45
N THR A 138 -21.14 26.78 -11.30
CA THR A 138 -21.03 25.52 -10.54
C THR A 138 -20.02 24.59 -11.19
N ASP A 139 -20.05 24.45 -12.52
CA ASP A 139 -19.05 23.65 -13.26
C ASP A 139 -17.66 24.25 -13.17
N LYS A 140 -17.52 25.58 -13.28
CA LYS A 140 -16.23 26.25 -13.05
C LYS A 140 -15.75 26.12 -11.62
N ILE A 141 -16.64 26.14 -10.62
CA ILE A 141 -16.30 25.91 -9.22
C ILE A 141 -15.92 24.44 -9.01
N ILE A 142 -16.58 23.48 -9.64
CA ILE A 142 -16.23 22.06 -9.61
C ILE A 142 -14.87 21.83 -10.29
N ASP A 143 -14.61 22.47 -11.42
CA ASP A 143 -13.34 22.37 -12.13
C ASP A 143 -12.22 23.06 -11.35
N VAL A 144 -12.50 24.21 -10.73
CA VAL A 144 -11.59 24.84 -9.77
C VAL A 144 -11.39 23.93 -8.57
N ILE A 145 -12.41 23.28 -7.99
CA ILE A 145 -12.25 22.32 -6.88
C ILE A 145 -11.44 21.09 -7.30
N LYS A 146 -11.60 20.62 -8.54
CA LYS A 146 -10.79 19.52 -9.13
C LYS A 146 -9.34 19.96 -9.40
N SER A 147 -9.11 21.21 -9.82
CA SER A 147 -7.79 21.77 -10.15
C SER A 147 -7.07 22.45 -8.98
N SER A 148 -7.79 22.79 -7.90
CA SER A 148 -7.30 23.46 -6.68
C SER A 148 -7.36 22.58 -5.44
N LYS A 149 -7.67 21.27 -5.58
CA LYS A 149 -7.17 20.30 -4.60
C LYS A 149 -5.65 20.49 -4.55
N PRO A 150 -5.06 20.88 -3.40
CA PRO A 150 -3.63 20.74 -3.24
C PRO A 150 -3.34 19.26 -3.52
N LYS A 151 -2.43 18.96 -4.47
CA LYS A 151 -1.76 17.66 -4.48
C LYS A 151 -0.89 17.61 -3.22
N GLU A 152 -1.51 17.35 -2.08
CA GLU A 152 -0.80 16.59 -1.06
C GLU A 152 -0.49 15.26 -1.74
N ASN A 153 0.77 15.01 -2.09
CA ASN A 153 1.24 13.70 -2.51
C ASN A 153 1.21 12.77 -1.29
N ILE A 154 0.01 12.45 -0.80
CA ILE A 154 -0.22 11.69 0.45
C ILE A 154 0.35 10.27 0.32
N PHE A 155 0.29 9.72 -0.89
CA PHE A 155 0.89 8.43 -1.24
C PHE A 155 2.43 8.47 -1.23
N ASN A 156 3.01 9.67 -1.25
CA ASN A 156 4.46 9.91 -1.17
C ASN A 156 4.88 10.39 0.24
N ASP A 157 3.97 10.33 1.21
CA ASP A 157 4.27 10.62 2.61
C ASP A 157 5.15 9.52 3.19
N LYS A 158 6.42 9.87 3.44
CA LYS A 158 7.41 8.99 4.06
C LYS A 158 7.03 8.59 5.49
N LYS A 159 6.16 9.34 6.17
CA LYS A 159 5.80 9.08 7.57
C LYS A 159 5.21 7.68 7.74
N TYR A 160 4.14 7.35 7.01
CA TYR A 160 3.50 6.03 7.12
C TYR A 160 4.47 4.89 6.78
N SER A 161 5.19 5.03 5.65
CA SER A 161 6.17 4.04 5.22
C SER A 161 7.23 3.80 6.29
N SER A 162 7.85 4.87 6.80
CA SER A 162 8.93 4.75 7.78
C SER A 162 8.47 4.08 9.07
N ILE A 163 7.25 4.36 9.55
CA ILE A 163 6.72 3.75 10.77
C ILE A 163 6.48 2.25 10.56
N ILE A 164 5.79 1.86 9.49
CA ILE A 164 5.48 0.45 9.22
C ILE A 164 6.78 -0.35 9.04
N ILE A 165 7.67 0.12 8.16
CA ILE A 165 8.93 -0.59 7.86
C ILE A 165 9.83 -0.67 9.08
N SER A 166 9.96 0.40 9.88
CA SER A 166 10.75 0.37 11.11
C SER A 166 10.21 -0.63 12.13
N LYS A 167 8.88 -0.77 12.26
CA LYS A 167 8.27 -1.78 13.15
C LYS A 167 8.51 -3.20 12.67
N CYS A 168 8.37 -3.46 11.37
CA CYS A 168 8.70 -4.76 10.78
C CYS A 168 10.17 -5.14 11.00
N ASN A 169 11.10 -4.21 10.75
CA ASN A 169 12.53 -4.42 10.98
C ASN A 169 12.86 -4.61 12.48
N ALA A 170 12.17 -3.89 13.36
CA ALA A 170 12.34 -4.07 14.81
C ALA A 170 11.85 -5.44 15.28
N MET A 171 10.72 -5.93 14.76
CA MET A 171 10.27 -7.32 15.00
C MET A 171 11.24 -8.34 14.44
N ASN A 172 11.80 -8.11 13.24
CA ASN A 172 12.82 -8.97 12.67
C ASN A 172 14.05 -9.08 13.58
N THR A 173 14.54 -7.92 14.06
CA THR A 173 15.65 -7.85 15.01
C THR A 173 15.35 -8.57 16.32
N LEU A 174 14.15 -8.38 16.87
CA LEU A 174 13.71 -9.12 18.06
C LEU A 174 13.71 -10.63 17.82
N MET A 175 13.32 -11.09 16.63
CA MET A 175 13.25 -12.52 16.31
C MET A 175 14.63 -13.13 16.10
N ILE A 176 15.55 -12.44 15.43
CA ILE A 176 16.97 -12.84 15.36
C ILE A 176 17.55 -12.95 16.77
N ASN A 177 17.28 -11.97 17.63
CA ASN A 177 17.80 -11.97 18.99
C ASN A 177 17.01 -12.89 19.94
N SER A 178 16.00 -13.60 19.44
CA SER A 178 15.18 -14.53 20.22
C SER A 178 15.77 -15.95 20.25
N LYS A 179 15.13 -16.86 20.99
CA LYS A 179 15.43 -18.31 20.95
C LYS A 179 15.32 -18.92 19.54
N PHE A 180 14.65 -18.24 18.61
CA PHE A 180 14.47 -18.73 17.25
C PHE A 180 15.70 -18.48 16.36
N ASN A 181 16.50 -17.45 16.67
CA ASN A 181 17.72 -17.08 15.93
C ASN A 181 17.57 -17.15 14.40
N THR A 182 16.49 -16.56 13.88
CA THR A 182 16.14 -16.60 12.47
C THR A 182 15.40 -15.34 12.06
N ASP A 183 15.42 -15.06 10.75
CA ASP A 183 14.72 -13.94 10.18
C ASP A 183 13.21 -14.15 10.14
N LEU A 184 12.48 -13.11 10.52
CA LEU A 184 11.03 -13.01 10.39
C LEU A 184 10.62 -12.64 8.96
N LEU A 185 11.42 -11.80 8.33
CA LEU A 185 11.24 -11.31 6.97
C LEU A 185 12.19 -12.05 6.03
N LEU A 186 11.72 -12.40 4.84
CA LEU A 186 12.57 -13.01 3.81
C LEU A 186 13.65 -12.05 3.31
N LYS A 187 13.33 -10.75 3.24
CA LYS A 187 14.24 -9.67 2.84
C LYS A 187 13.91 -8.35 3.57
N PRO A 188 14.90 -7.50 3.89
CA PRO A 188 14.62 -6.17 4.43
C PRO A 188 14.11 -5.20 3.35
N PHE A 189 13.34 -4.20 3.76
CA PHE A 189 12.87 -3.09 2.90
C PHE A 189 13.46 -1.75 3.34
N ALA A 190 13.64 -0.83 2.39
CA ALA A 190 13.99 0.55 2.67
C ALA A 190 12.85 1.31 3.39
N ALA A 191 13.19 2.30 4.20
CA ALA A 191 12.21 3.01 5.04
C ALA A 191 11.10 3.71 4.24
N ASP A 192 11.38 4.16 3.02
CA ASP A 192 10.44 4.81 2.10
C ASP A 192 9.86 3.86 1.05
N TYR A 193 10.02 2.54 1.21
CA TYR A 193 9.56 1.53 0.26
C TYR A 193 8.09 1.71 -0.15
N LEU A 194 7.20 2.06 0.78
CA LEU A 194 5.75 2.18 0.54
C LEU A 194 5.34 3.52 -0.08
N THR A 195 6.28 4.40 -0.43
CA THR A 195 5.97 5.66 -1.11
C THR A 195 5.73 5.46 -2.60
N ALA A 196 4.71 6.10 -3.18
CA ALA A 196 4.47 6.10 -4.62
C ALA A 196 3.73 7.38 -5.08
N ASN A 197 3.63 7.55 -6.40
CA ASN A 197 2.94 8.69 -7.01
C ASN A 197 1.41 8.49 -7.09
N ASP A 198 0.97 7.24 -7.02
CA ASP A 198 -0.42 6.82 -7.14
C ASP A 198 -0.75 5.73 -6.10
N PHE A 199 -2.04 5.57 -5.82
CA PHE A 199 -2.52 4.67 -4.76
C PHE A 199 -2.32 3.19 -5.10
N GLU A 200 -2.55 2.81 -6.36
CA GLU A 200 -2.42 1.43 -6.83
C GLU A 200 -0.99 0.90 -6.63
N SER A 201 0.01 1.71 -6.96
CA SER A 201 1.42 1.41 -6.70
C SER A 201 1.74 1.23 -5.22
N VAL A 202 1.11 2.01 -4.32
CA VAL A 202 1.24 1.79 -2.88
C VAL A 202 0.65 0.44 -2.48
N LEU A 203 -0.54 0.10 -2.98
CA LEU A 203 -1.21 -1.16 -2.66
C LEU A 203 -0.40 -2.37 -3.13
N LEU A 204 0.19 -2.32 -4.32
CA LEU A 204 1.08 -3.37 -4.82
C LEU A 204 2.31 -3.55 -3.93
N LYS A 205 2.93 -2.43 -3.50
CA LYS A 205 4.05 -2.45 -2.56
C LYS A 205 3.64 -3.01 -1.19
N LEU A 206 2.44 -2.67 -0.71
CA LEU A 206 1.87 -3.22 0.52
C LEU A 206 1.66 -4.74 0.40
N ASP A 207 1.04 -5.25 -0.66
CA ASP A 207 0.85 -6.71 -0.83
C ASP A 207 2.20 -7.45 -0.83
N ASN A 208 3.21 -6.89 -1.50
CA ASN A 208 4.58 -7.42 -1.47
C ASN A 208 5.18 -7.44 -0.06
N LEU A 209 5.03 -6.36 0.72
CA LEU A 209 5.48 -6.31 2.12
C LEU A 209 4.75 -7.37 2.95
N LEU A 210 3.43 -7.50 2.79
CA LEU A 210 2.60 -8.43 3.56
C LEU A 210 2.93 -9.89 3.25
N ARG A 211 3.38 -10.21 2.04
CA ARG A 211 3.82 -11.56 1.65
C ARG A 211 5.25 -11.89 2.10
N ASN A 212 6.06 -10.90 2.46
CA ASN A 212 7.49 -11.06 2.74
C ASN A 212 7.81 -11.72 4.09
N PHE A 213 6.82 -12.09 4.91
CA PHE A 213 7.05 -12.84 6.14
C PHE A 213 7.34 -14.32 5.85
N HIS A 214 8.17 -14.95 6.67
CA HIS A 214 8.60 -16.34 6.50
C HIS A 214 7.47 -17.34 6.86
N ILE A 215 6.44 -17.43 6.01
CA ILE A 215 5.16 -18.11 6.31
C ILE A 215 5.30 -19.55 6.80
N LYS A 216 6.19 -20.34 6.19
CA LYS A 216 6.42 -21.74 6.60
C LYS A 216 6.89 -21.82 8.06
N PHE A 217 7.91 -21.03 8.40
CA PHE A 217 8.45 -20.96 9.74
C PHE A 217 7.37 -20.52 10.75
N LEU A 218 6.58 -19.50 10.41
CA LEU A 218 5.53 -18.99 11.28
C LEU A 218 4.45 -20.04 11.53
N ASN A 219 3.99 -20.73 10.49
CA ASN A 219 2.99 -21.79 10.60
C ASN A 219 3.51 -22.97 11.45
N ASP A 220 4.75 -23.40 11.21
CA ASP A 220 5.38 -24.50 11.95
C ASP A 220 5.45 -24.20 13.46
N ASN A 221 5.79 -22.95 13.82
CA ASN A 221 5.90 -22.52 15.22
C ASN A 221 4.56 -22.12 15.85
N ALA A 222 3.57 -21.73 15.04
CA ALA A 222 2.20 -21.46 15.50
C ALA A 222 1.35 -22.73 15.60
N LYS A 223 1.79 -23.85 15.01
CA LYS A 223 1.01 -25.10 14.84
C LYS A 223 -0.35 -24.85 14.19
N LYS A 224 -0.40 -23.90 13.25
CA LYS A 224 -1.58 -23.53 12.47
C LYS A 224 -1.17 -23.33 11.03
N SER A 225 -1.95 -23.86 10.09
CA SER A 225 -1.77 -23.61 8.67
C SER A 225 -2.54 -22.36 8.26
N SER A 226 -1.82 -21.35 7.81
CA SER A 226 -2.40 -20.25 7.03
C SER A 226 -1.70 -20.12 5.68
N ASN A 227 -2.47 -19.76 4.66
CA ASN A 227 -1.95 -19.41 3.34
C ASN A 227 -1.51 -17.94 3.27
N GLU A 228 -1.81 -17.16 4.31
CA GLU A 228 -1.56 -15.74 4.39
C GLU A 228 -0.42 -15.40 5.34
N SER A 229 0.63 -14.76 4.82
CA SER A 229 1.83 -14.40 5.59
C SER A 229 1.51 -13.54 6.82
N LEU A 230 0.60 -12.57 6.71
CA LEU A 230 0.20 -11.72 7.83
C LEU A 230 -0.68 -12.46 8.86
N GLU A 231 -1.49 -13.41 8.40
CA GLU A 231 -2.26 -14.27 9.31
C GLU A 231 -1.34 -15.25 10.05
N ALA A 232 -0.34 -15.80 9.36
CA ALA A 232 0.68 -16.65 9.96
C ALA A 232 1.46 -15.87 11.04
N LEU A 233 1.80 -14.60 10.78
CA LEU A 233 2.40 -13.71 11.78
C LEU A 233 1.46 -13.54 12.99
N TYR A 234 0.20 -13.17 12.77
CA TYR A 234 -0.79 -13.01 13.84
C TYR A 234 -0.93 -14.29 14.69
N ASN A 235 -1.06 -15.45 14.05
CA ASN A 235 -1.17 -16.75 14.71
C ASN A 235 0.09 -17.06 15.52
N PHE A 236 1.25 -16.79 14.95
CA PHE A 236 2.53 -16.97 15.64
C PHE A 236 2.62 -16.08 16.88
N VAL A 237 2.37 -14.78 16.76
CA VAL A 237 2.36 -13.85 17.91
C VAL A 237 1.37 -14.35 18.98
N SER A 238 0.18 -14.83 18.57
CA SER A 238 -0.87 -15.40 19.45
C SER A 238 -0.40 -16.58 20.29
N VAL A 239 0.43 -17.44 19.74
CA VAL A 239 0.98 -18.57 20.48
C VAL A 239 2.06 -18.11 21.47
N GLN A 240 2.82 -17.07 21.13
CA GLN A 240 3.95 -16.64 21.96
C GLN A 240 3.56 -15.78 23.18
N THR A 241 2.33 -15.25 23.26
CA THR A 241 1.98 -14.19 24.23
C THR A 241 0.95 -14.59 25.30
N LEU A 242 0.52 -15.86 25.35
CA LEU A 242 -0.20 -16.49 26.48
C LEU A 242 -1.31 -15.67 27.20
N GLY A 243 -2.03 -14.77 26.50
CA GLY A 243 -3.28 -14.18 27.03
C GLY A 243 -3.45 -12.66 26.93
N SER A 244 -2.42 -11.86 26.62
CA SER A 244 -2.53 -10.39 26.49
C SER A 244 -2.99 -9.91 25.09
N MET A 245 -3.92 -10.63 24.46
CA MET A 245 -4.17 -10.51 23.01
C MET A 245 -5.52 -9.95 22.60
N ILE A 246 -6.39 -9.53 23.54
CA ILE A 246 -7.74 -9.06 23.19
C ILE A 246 -7.68 -7.94 22.13
N ASN A 247 -6.74 -7.01 22.27
CA ASN A 247 -6.59 -5.90 21.34
C ASN A 247 -6.09 -6.36 19.97
N LEU A 248 -5.04 -7.19 19.89
CA LEU A 248 -4.50 -7.65 18.61
C LEU A 248 -5.49 -8.57 17.88
N THR A 249 -6.18 -9.45 18.60
CA THR A 249 -7.23 -10.34 18.06
C THR A 249 -8.40 -9.55 17.52
N ASN A 250 -8.89 -8.56 18.27
CA ASN A 250 -9.96 -7.69 17.82
C ASN A 250 -9.55 -6.88 16.59
N LEU A 251 -8.34 -6.31 16.60
CA LEU A 251 -7.82 -5.55 15.48
C LEU A 251 -7.66 -6.43 14.22
N TYR A 252 -7.13 -7.64 14.38
CA TYR A 252 -6.93 -8.56 13.27
C TYR A 252 -8.27 -8.96 12.62
N ASN A 253 -9.22 -9.43 13.43
CA ASN A 253 -10.50 -9.93 12.94
C ASN A 253 -11.43 -8.83 12.42
N ASN A 254 -11.39 -7.63 13.02
CA ASN A 254 -12.33 -6.56 12.66
C ASN A 254 -11.77 -5.57 11.64
N LYS A 255 -10.45 -5.51 11.45
CA LYS A 255 -9.81 -4.51 10.55
C LYS A 255 -8.85 -5.15 9.56
N ILE A 256 -7.85 -5.89 10.03
CA ILE A 256 -6.74 -6.33 9.16
C ILE A 256 -7.18 -7.30 8.06
N LYS A 257 -8.06 -8.27 8.36
CA LYS A 257 -8.61 -9.16 7.32
C LYS A 257 -9.26 -8.38 6.17
N TYR A 258 -10.08 -7.40 6.49
CA TYR A 258 -10.74 -6.55 5.49
C TYR A 258 -9.75 -5.66 4.74
N ILE A 259 -8.67 -5.19 5.39
CA ILE A 259 -7.59 -4.45 4.71
C ILE A 259 -6.89 -5.31 3.67
N ILE A 260 -6.57 -6.57 3.97
CA ILE A 260 -5.96 -7.49 3.01
C ILE A 260 -6.88 -7.68 1.79
N THR A 261 -8.18 -7.89 2.02
CA THR A 261 -9.18 -7.98 0.95
C THR A 261 -9.24 -6.69 0.13
N CYS A 262 -9.28 -5.53 0.79
CA CYS A 262 -9.27 -4.23 0.09
C CYS A 262 -8.03 -4.05 -0.80
N ILE A 263 -6.84 -4.43 -0.32
CA ILE A 263 -5.59 -4.31 -1.10
C ILE A 263 -5.65 -5.16 -2.37
N ARG A 264 -6.12 -6.40 -2.26
CA ARG A 264 -6.06 -7.40 -3.34
C ARG A 264 -7.17 -7.27 -4.37
N HIS A 265 -8.35 -6.82 -3.93
CA HIS A 265 -9.52 -6.68 -4.78
C HIS A 265 -9.69 -5.24 -5.28
N TYR A 266 -8.73 -4.34 -5.01
CA TYR A 266 -8.80 -2.94 -5.40
C TYR A 266 -8.88 -2.74 -6.92
N GLU A 267 -8.13 -3.52 -7.70
CA GLU A 267 -8.13 -3.43 -9.17
C GLU A 267 -9.52 -3.77 -9.74
N TYR A 268 -10.13 -4.84 -9.24
CA TYR A 268 -11.40 -5.36 -9.73
C TYR A 268 -12.62 -4.64 -9.15
N LYS A 269 -12.47 -4.00 -7.97
CA LYS A 269 -13.55 -3.39 -7.18
C LYS A 269 -14.80 -4.25 -7.14
N ASP A 270 -14.61 -5.52 -6.80
CA ASP A 270 -15.69 -6.50 -6.78
C ASP A 270 -16.54 -6.41 -5.50
N LYS A 271 -17.48 -7.34 -5.34
CA LYS A 271 -18.34 -7.41 -4.15
C LYS A 271 -17.53 -7.50 -2.85
N GLU A 272 -16.44 -8.27 -2.83
CA GLU A 272 -15.63 -8.46 -1.62
C GLU A 272 -14.89 -7.18 -1.23
N PHE A 273 -14.42 -6.42 -2.22
CA PHE A 273 -13.86 -5.09 -2.01
C PHE A 273 -14.85 -4.15 -1.31
N TYR A 274 -16.06 -3.99 -1.84
CA TYR A 274 -17.04 -3.07 -1.26
C TYR A 274 -17.57 -3.53 0.11
N MET A 275 -17.74 -4.84 0.32
CA MET A 275 -18.08 -5.38 1.65
C MET A 275 -16.98 -5.07 2.67
N SER A 276 -15.71 -5.18 2.27
CA SER A 276 -14.57 -4.87 3.12
C SER A 276 -14.47 -3.37 3.44
N LEU A 277 -14.73 -2.49 2.47
CA LEU A 277 -14.86 -1.04 2.72
C LEU A 277 -15.99 -0.74 3.71
N GLY A 278 -17.13 -1.42 3.60
CA GLY A 278 -18.23 -1.33 4.56
C GLY A 278 -17.81 -1.69 5.98
N ALA A 279 -17.12 -2.83 6.16
CA ALA A 279 -16.60 -3.26 7.45
C ALA A 279 -15.54 -2.30 8.04
N LEU A 280 -14.81 -1.59 7.17
CA LEU A 280 -13.87 -0.55 7.58
C LEU A 280 -14.54 0.79 7.93
N GLY A 281 -15.84 0.96 7.64
CA GLY A 281 -16.59 2.20 7.87
C GLY A 281 -16.42 3.24 6.75
N LEU A 282 -16.00 2.81 5.57
CA LEU A 282 -15.69 3.68 4.41
C LEU A 282 -16.74 3.60 3.30
N PHE A 283 -17.88 2.93 3.52
CA PHE A 283 -18.90 2.69 2.48
C PHE A 283 -19.35 3.98 1.75
N ASN A 284 -19.45 5.10 2.46
CA ASN A 284 -19.89 6.39 1.91
C ASN A 284 -18.71 7.31 1.49
N ASN A 285 -17.47 6.83 1.57
CA ASN A 285 -16.25 7.60 1.31
C ASN A 285 -15.15 6.68 0.77
N ASP A 286 -15.34 6.22 -0.47
CA ASP A 286 -14.48 5.30 -1.22
C ASP A 286 -13.33 6.01 -1.97
N MET A 287 -13.06 7.28 -1.63
CA MET A 287 -11.94 8.01 -2.20
C MET A 287 -10.61 7.35 -1.81
N ASP A 288 -9.70 7.19 -2.77
CA ASP A 288 -8.36 6.59 -2.58
C ASP A 288 -7.59 7.17 -1.39
N LYS A 289 -7.69 8.49 -1.17
CA LYS A 289 -7.09 9.16 0.00
C LYS A 289 -7.63 8.60 1.32
N SER A 290 -8.95 8.43 1.43
CA SER A 290 -9.63 7.94 2.63
C SER A 290 -9.28 6.47 2.89
N ILE A 291 -9.26 5.66 1.83
CA ILE A 291 -8.87 4.25 1.91
C ILE A 291 -7.40 4.14 2.34
N TYR A 292 -6.49 4.90 1.71
CA TYR A 292 -5.07 4.92 2.04
C TYR A 292 -4.81 5.23 3.52
N VAL A 293 -5.39 6.32 4.04
CA VAL A 293 -5.18 6.71 5.44
C VAL A 293 -5.68 5.61 6.38
N CYS A 294 -6.89 5.08 6.12
CA CYS A 294 -7.46 4.01 6.93
C CYS A 294 -6.58 2.74 6.93
N VAL A 295 -6.11 2.31 5.76
CA VAL A 295 -5.24 1.13 5.60
C VAL A 295 -3.93 1.35 6.37
N MET A 296 -3.25 2.47 6.15
CA MET A 296 -1.95 2.74 6.75
C MET A 296 -2.03 2.87 8.28
N GLU A 297 -3.03 3.57 8.81
CA GLU A 297 -3.19 3.74 10.26
C GLU A 297 -3.46 2.41 10.98
N ASN A 298 -4.34 1.58 10.44
CA ASN A 298 -4.64 0.27 11.04
C ASN A 298 -3.44 -0.67 10.97
N LEU A 299 -2.65 -0.63 9.89
CA LEU A 299 -1.40 -1.40 9.80
C LEU A 299 -0.37 -0.91 10.82
N ILE A 300 -0.21 0.41 11.02
CA ILE A 300 0.66 0.96 12.06
C ILE A 300 0.25 0.43 13.44
N ILE A 301 -1.04 0.52 13.78
CA ILE A 301 -1.55 0.06 15.08
C ILE A 301 -1.28 -1.44 15.24
N PHE A 302 -1.53 -2.23 14.19
CA PHE A 302 -1.33 -3.67 14.24
C PHE A 302 0.13 -4.05 14.46
N PHE A 303 1.05 -3.48 13.68
CA PHE A 303 2.47 -3.78 13.84
C PHE A 303 3.04 -3.25 15.14
N ASP A 304 2.53 -2.13 15.67
CA ASP A 304 2.94 -1.62 16.98
C ASP A 304 2.49 -2.55 18.12
N GLU A 305 1.24 -3.01 18.10
CA GLU A 305 0.73 -3.97 19.08
C GLU A 305 1.44 -5.32 18.98
N ALA A 306 1.64 -5.86 17.77
CA ALA A 306 2.39 -7.08 17.56
C ALA A 306 3.83 -6.96 18.11
N PHE A 307 4.51 -5.85 17.82
CA PHE A 307 5.85 -5.59 18.34
C PHE A 307 5.88 -5.49 19.86
N LYS A 308 4.93 -4.77 20.49
CA LYS A 308 4.83 -4.66 21.95
C LYS A 308 4.67 -6.03 22.60
N GLU A 309 3.79 -6.86 22.05
CA GLU A 309 3.53 -8.19 22.60
C GLU A 309 4.73 -9.13 22.44
N LEU A 310 5.38 -9.13 21.27
CA LEU A 310 6.63 -9.87 21.08
C LEU A 310 7.74 -9.36 22.01
N LYS A 311 7.87 -8.05 22.18
CA LYS A 311 8.85 -7.46 23.09
C LYS A 311 8.56 -7.82 24.55
N LYS A 312 7.31 -7.92 24.98
CA LYS A 312 6.98 -8.41 26.33
C LYS A 312 7.35 -9.88 26.51
N SER A 313 7.07 -10.71 25.51
CA SER A 313 7.34 -12.15 25.54
C SER A 313 8.85 -12.47 25.47
N TRP A 314 9.61 -11.71 24.68
CA TRP A 314 11.01 -11.99 24.37
C TRP A 314 12.01 -10.96 24.92
N GLY A 315 11.54 -9.87 25.52
CA GLY A 315 12.35 -8.75 25.98
C GLY A 315 13.30 -9.05 27.15
N ASN A 316 13.30 -10.29 27.66
CA ASN A 316 14.22 -10.78 28.69
C ASN A 316 15.32 -11.66 28.12
N ILE A 317 15.95 -11.26 27.01
CA ILE A 317 17.11 -11.98 26.48
C ILE A 317 18.39 -11.23 26.84
N ASN A 318 19.20 -11.95 27.63
CA ASN A 318 20.45 -11.50 28.19
C ASN A 318 21.47 -11.36 27.05
N TYR A 319 21.59 -10.15 26.46
CA TYR A 319 22.51 -9.85 25.35
C TYR A 319 23.91 -10.39 25.57
N LYS A 320 24.39 -10.32 26.82
CA LYS A 320 25.67 -10.88 27.23
C LYS A 320 25.78 -12.37 26.94
N LYS A 321 24.72 -13.15 27.16
CA LYS A 321 24.69 -14.59 26.87
C LYS A 321 24.72 -14.90 25.37
N ASN A 322 24.10 -14.07 24.54
CA ASN A 322 24.13 -14.26 23.08
C ASN A 322 25.50 -13.86 22.50
N GLU A 323 26.09 -12.77 23.00
CA GLU A 323 27.46 -12.38 22.70
C GLU A 323 28.44 -13.49 23.11
N ASP A 324 28.32 -14.00 24.34
CA ASP A 324 29.12 -15.13 24.85
C ASP A 324 28.95 -16.38 23.97
N ASN A 325 27.73 -16.72 23.54
CA ASN A 325 27.48 -17.86 22.65
C ASN A 325 28.09 -17.64 21.26
N THR A 326 28.01 -16.43 20.71
CA THR A 326 28.56 -16.11 19.39
C THR A 326 30.09 -16.18 19.43
N ILE A 327 30.72 -15.61 20.47
CA ILE A 327 32.16 -15.70 20.70
C ILE A 327 32.60 -17.16 20.84
N LYS A 328 31.87 -17.97 21.60
CA LYS A 328 32.13 -19.42 21.73
C LYS A 328 32.08 -20.16 20.40
N GLU A 329 31.07 -19.92 19.57
CA GLU A 329 30.96 -20.57 18.25
C GLU A 329 32.07 -20.10 17.29
N MET A 330 32.44 -18.81 17.32
CA MET A 330 33.59 -18.29 16.56
C MET A 330 34.89 -18.95 17.01
N ASN A 331 35.14 -19.02 18.32
CA ASN A 331 36.33 -19.66 18.89
C ASN A 331 36.38 -21.15 18.53
N ARG A 332 35.24 -21.85 18.60
CA ARG A 332 35.13 -23.25 18.20
C ARG A 332 35.43 -23.48 16.73
N SER A 333 34.97 -22.58 15.84
CA SER A 333 35.29 -22.62 14.41
C SER A 333 36.79 -22.43 14.15
N LEU A 334 37.40 -21.45 14.80
CA LEU A 334 38.84 -21.21 14.72
C LEU A 334 39.66 -22.38 15.29
N TYR A 335 39.23 -22.97 16.41
CA TYR A 335 39.81 -24.18 16.98
C TYR A 335 39.83 -25.33 15.96
N TYR A 336 38.70 -25.62 15.30
CA TYR A 336 38.65 -26.69 14.29
C TYR A 336 39.54 -26.43 13.08
N LYS A 337 39.82 -25.16 12.75
CA LYS A 337 40.81 -24.80 11.71
C LYS A 337 42.24 -25.10 12.15
N VAL A 338 42.59 -24.87 13.41
CA VAL A 338 43.98 -24.97 13.87
C VAL A 338 44.35 -26.31 14.50
N LYS A 339 43.38 -27.05 15.06
CA LYS A 339 43.67 -28.26 15.87
C LYS A 339 44.53 -29.30 15.15
N TRP A 340 44.36 -29.43 13.83
CA TRP A 340 45.09 -30.42 13.02
C TRP A 340 46.57 -30.09 12.84
N TYR A 341 46.98 -28.86 13.16
CA TYR A 341 48.37 -28.42 13.12
C TYR A 341 49.11 -28.70 14.44
N PHE A 342 48.41 -29.11 15.51
CA PHE A 342 49.00 -29.51 16.79
C PHE A 342 49.26 -31.02 16.80
N THR A 343 50.21 -31.44 15.96
CA THR A 343 50.65 -32.83 15.86
C THR A 343 51.68 -33.16 16.93
N LYS A 344 52.01 -34.44 17.09
CA LYS A 344 53.07 -34.89 18.02
C LYS A 344 54.39 -34.16 17.81
N ASP A 345 54.73 -33.84 16.55
CA ASP A 345 55.98 -33.21 16.17
C ASP A 345 55.96 -31.68 16.37
N THR A 346 54.80 -31.04 16.21
CA THR A 346 54.67 -29.58 16.32
C THR A 346 54.25 -29.10 17.71
N LYS A 347 53.53 -29.91 18.50
CA LYS A 347 52.95 -29.53 19.81
C LYS A 347 53.97 -28.86 20.73
N LYS A 348 55.15 -29.46 20.94
CA LYS A 348 56.19 -28.92 21.84
C LYS A 348 56.70 -27.56 21.38
N ILE A 349 56.90 -27.40 20.06
CA ILE A 349 57.40 -26.16 19.46
C ILE A 349 56.34 -25.06 19.51
N LEU A 350 55.09 -25.38 19.14
CA LEU A 350 53.96 -24.46 19.20
C LEU A 350 53.67 -24.00 20.64
N LYS A 351 53.81 -24.90 21.61
CA LYS A 351 53.70 -24.59 23.05
C LYS A 351 54.74 -23.56 23.46
N LYS A 352 55.99 -23.77 23.07
CA LYS A 352 57.09 -22.83 23.35
C LYS A 352 56.85 -21.45 22.73
N ILE A 353 56.35 -21.39 21.49
CA ILE A 353 55.99 -20.11 20.83
C ILE A 353 54.87 -19.41 21.60
N TYR A 354 53.82 -20.15 22.00
CA TYR A 354 52.69 -19.61 22.76
C TYR A 354 53.13 -19.02 24.11
N GLU A 355 53.90 -19.78 24.89
CA GLU A 355 54.39 -19.38 26.23
C GLU A 355 55.28 -18.14 26.19
N ASN A 356 56.06 -17.96 25.12
CA ASN A 356 56.97 -16.81 24.98
C ASN A 356 56.33 -15.61 24.29
N ASN A 357 55.07 -15.72 23.85
CA ASN A 357 54.34 -14.77 22.99
C ASN A 357 54.95 -14.52 21.60
N LYS A 358 56.28 -14.43 21.51
CA LYS A 358 57.11 -14.19 20.34
C LYS A 358 58.53 -14.67 20.67
N ILE A 359 59.13 -15.50 19.81
CA ILE A 359 60.46 -16.11 20.05
C ILE A 359 61.29 -16.05 18.77
N LEU A 360 62.62 -15.93 18.89
CA LEU A 360 63.49 -16.03 17.70
C LEU A 360 63.51 -17.47 17.18
N ASP A 361 63.54 -17.63 15.86
CA ASP A 361 63.68 -18.93 15.22
C ASP A 361 65.00 -19.64 15.55
N THR A 362 66.06 -18.88 15.82
CA THR A 362 67.34 -19.39 16.33
C THR A 362 67.23 -19.97 17.74
N GLU A 363 66.51 -19.28 18.63
CA GLU A 363 66.25 -19.76 20.01
C GLU A 363 65.32 -20.98 20.01
N LEU A 364 64.34 -20.98 19.10
CA LEU A 364 63.42 -22.09 18.92
C LEU A 364 64.15 -23.34 18.37
N ALA A 365 65.10 -23.14 17.46
CA ALA A 365 65.99 -24.17 16.90
C ALA A 365 66.87 -24.80 17.97
N GLU A 366 67.48 -23.97 18.82
CA GLU A 366 68.25 -24.44 19.98
C GLU A 366 67.37 -25.26 20.95
N TYR A 367 66.17 -24.77 21.26
CA TYR A 367 65.22 -25.47 22.13
C TYR A 367 64.80 -26.85 21.59
N SER A 368 64.61 -26.98 20.27
CA SER A 368 64.19 -28.25 19.66
C SER A 368 65.36 -29.18 19.32
N GLY A 369 66.61 -28.73 19.47
CA GLY A 369 67.79 -29.46 19.01
C GLY A 369 67.82 -29.67 17.50
N SER A 370 67.25 -28.76 16.71
CA SER A 370 67.17 -28.82 15.24
C SER A 370 67.75 -27.55 14.63
N ASP A 371 68.11 -27.56 13.34
CA ASP A 371 68.49 -26.32 12.66
C ASP A 371 67.27 -25.46 12.29
N VAL A 372 67.49 -24.17 12.07
CA VAL A 372 66.45 -23.17 11.75
C VAL A 372 65.63 -23.57 10.51
N MET A 373 66.27 -24.14 9.48
CA MET A 373 65.57 -24.51 8.25
C MET A 373 64.63 -25.69 8.48
N SER A 374 65.05 -26.67 9.29
CA SER A 374 64.21 -27.80 9.70
C SER A 374 62.98 -27.35 10.49
N ILE A 375 63.13 -26.43 11.44
CA ILE A 375 61.97 -25.84 12.15
C ILE A 375 61.04 -25.11 11.20
N ARG A 376 61.58 -24.26 10.32
CA ARG A 376 60.75 -23.48 9.37
C ARG A 376 59.95 -24.39 8.45
N LYS A 377 60.54 -25.50 7.96
CA LYS A 377 59.83 -26.52 7.17
C LYS A 377 58.73 -27.20 7.98
N LEU A 378 59.02 -27.59 9.21
CA LEU A 378 58.05 -28.21 10.11
C LEU A 378 56.86 -27.29 10.40
N LEU A 379 57.09 -25.99 10.56
CA LEU A 379 56.07 -25.00 10.86
C LEU A 379 55.42 -24.36 9.62
N TYR A 380 55.88 -24.68 8.41
CA TYR A 380 55.43 -24.01 7.18
C TYR A 380 53.91 -24.04 7.02
N SER A 381 53.29 -25.20 7.22
CA SER A 381 51.83 -25.33 7.12
C SER A 381 51.09 -24.49 8.18
N CYS A 382 51.69 -24.28 9.35
CA CYS A 382 51.12 -23.41 10.39
C CYS A 382 51.18 -21.92 9.99
N THR A 383 52.18 -21.50 9.22
CA THR A 383 52.32 -20.10 8.76
C THR A 383 51.24 -19.67 7.77
N GLN A 384 50.67 -20.63 7.06
CA GLN A 384 49.55 -20.40 6.14
C GLN A 384 48.24 -20.11 6.88
N VAL A 385 48.17 -20.38 8.19
CA VAL A 385 46.94 -20.29 8.97
C VAL A 385 47.08 -19.30 10.12
N PHE A 386 47.94 -19.60 11.11
CA PHE A 386 47.94 -18.88 12.39
C PHE A 386 49.32 -18.50 12.92
N LEU A 387 50.42 -18.91 12.28
CA LEU A 387 51.76 -18.42 12.62
C LEU A 387 52.19 -17.28 11.70
N ARG A 388 52.97 -16.35 12.26
CA ARG A 388 53.56 -15.21 11.54
C ARG A 388 55.05 -15.12 11.85
N TYR A 389 55.79 -14.63 10.85
CA TYR A 389 57.23 -14.40 10.90
C TYR A 389 57.51 -12.93 10.63
N ASN A 390 58.28 -12.28 11.50
CA ASN A 390 58.78 -10.92 11.29
C ASN A 390 60.31 -10.91 11.44
N TYR A 391 61.02 -10.21 10.56
CA TYR A 391 62.47 -10.04 10.69
C TYR A 391 62.83 -9.37 12.01
N ALA A 392 63.79 -9.96 12.71
CA ALA A 392 64.43 -9.35 13.87
C ALA A 392 65.69 -8.60 13.42
N ASP A 393 66.47 -9.25 12.55
CA ASP A 393 67.64 -8.72 11.85
C ASP A 393 67.85 -9.48 10.52
N ASP A 394 68.99 -9.27 9.86
CA ASP A 394 69.34 -9.91 8.59
C ASP A 394 69.50 -11.45 8.68
N LYS A 395 69.55 -12.01 9.89
CA LYS A 395 69.91 -13.42 10.14
C LYS A 395 68.86 -14.19 10.95
N SER A 396 67.91 -13.51 11.57
CA SER A 396 66.94 -14.11 12.49
C SER A 396 65.54 -13.54 12.31
N THR A 397 64.55 -14.37 12.59
CA THR A 397 63.14 -13.99 12.49
C THR A 397 62.40 -14.35 13.75
N TYR A 398 61.55 -13.45 14.19
CA TYR A 398 60.62 -13.73 15.25
C TYR A 398 59.42 -14.51 14.74
N VAL A 399 59.10 -15.59 15.45
CA VAL A 399 57.92 -16.42 15.23
C VAL A 399 56.91 -16.14 16.33
N PHE A 400 55.65 -15.91 15.96
CA PHE A 400 54.57 -15.70 16.91
C PHE A 400 53.24 -16.21 16.34
N ILE A 401 52.31 -16.46 17.26
CA ILE A 401 50.93 -16.82 16.95
C ILE A 401 50.16 -15.52 16.69
N ASP A 402 49.44 -15.50 15.57
CA ASP A 402 48.59 -14.40 15.17
C ASP A 402 47.53 -14.09 16.26
N HIS A 403 47.23 -12.81 16.45
CA HIS A 403 46.45 -12.32 17.58
C HIS A 403 45.10 -13.03 17.70
N ASP A 404 44.42 -13.23 16.57
CA ASP A 404 43.10 -13.85 16.48
C ASP A 404 43.05 -15.29 17.02
N TYR A 405 44.20 -15.97 17.08
CA TYR A 405 44.30 -17.36 17.52
C TYR A 405 44.83 -17.52 18.95
N LYS A 406 45.33 -16.45 19.58
CA LYS A 406 45.86 -16.53 20.95
C LYS A 406 44.77 -16.87 21.97
N GLU A 407 43.63 -16.20 21.90
CA GLU A 407 42.50 -16.47 22.81
C GLU A 407 41.88 -17.85 22.56
N VAL A 408 41.85 -18.31 21.31
CA VAL A 408 41.40 -19.67 20.96
C VAL A 408 42.32 -20.72 21.58
N ILE A 409 43.64 -20.55 21.46
CA ILE A 409 44.61 -21.50 22.03
C ILE A 409 44.56 -21.48 23.55
N LYS A 410 44.29 -20.34 24.17
CA LYS A 410 44.09 -20.21 25.61
C LYS A 410 42.86 -20.97 26.10
N GLU A 411 41.73 -20.85 25.39
CA GLU A 411 40.48 -21.52 25.75
C GLU A 411 40.59 -23.05 25.60
N TYR A 412 41.27 -23.53 24.55
CA TYR A 412 41.44 -24.94 24.23
C TYR A 412 42.84 -25.47 24.56
N TYR A 413 43.52 -24.87 25.55
CA TYR A 413 44.93 -25.16 25.81
C TYR A 413 45.20 -26.63 26.11
N ASN A 414 44.37 -27.24 26.96
CA ASN A 414 44.52 -28.64 27.36
C ASN A 414 44.29 -29.56 26.14
N ASP A 415 43.23 -29.33 25.37
CA ASP A 415 42.93 -30.11 24.17
C ASP A 415 44.06 -30.04 23.11
N LEU A 416 44.73 -28.89 23.01
CA LEU A 416 45.77 -28.65 22.02
C LEU A 416 47.15 -29.14 22.47
N PHE A 417 47.48 -29.08 23.76
CA PHE A 417 48.84 -29.32 24.26
C PHE A 417 48.99 -30.48 25.24
N GLU A 418 47.93 -30.88 25.92
CA GLU A 418 47.95 -32.08 26.77
C GLU A 418 47.70 -33.32 25.87
N GLU A 419 48.26 -34.45 26.28
CA GLU A 419 48.12 -35.73 25.56
C GLU A 419 46.90 -36.49 26.11
N GLU A 420 46.15 -37.13 25.22
CA GLU A 420 45.47 -38.40 25.55
C GLU A 420 46.50 -39.53 25.53
#